data_AF-A0A1I7VW21-F1
#
_entry.id   AF-A0A1I7VW21-F1
#
_cell.length_a   1.000
_cell.length_b   1.000
_cell.length_c   1.000
_cell.angle_alpha   90.00
_cell.angle_beta   90.00
_cell.angle_gamma   90.00
#
_symmetry.space_group_name_H-M   'P 1'
#
loop_
_entity.id
_entity.type
_entity.pdbx_description
1 polymer ?
#
loop_
_entity_poly.entity_id
_entity_poly.type
_entity_poly.pdbx_seq_one_letter_code
_entity_poly.pdbx_strand_id
1 'polypeptide(L)'
;MKWKKNARKLQQKFVPSGQQSSVTQKRDELIVCFHLTIISMAAILSFSGNIHGNFVFDDREAIINNRAIREIGKILASDFWGYPIRSSNSHKSYRPVTTITFA
;
A
#
# COMPACT_ATOMS: atom_id res chain seq x y z
N MET A 1 8.16 -20.07 54.02
CA MET A 1 6.96 -20.28 53.17
C MET A 1 7.31 -20.83 51.78
N LYS A 2 7.57 -22.14 51.64
CA LYS A 2 7.82 -22.81 50.34
C LYS A 2 6.54 -23.18 49.58
N TRP A 3 5.43 -23.42 50.30
CA TRP A 3 4.17 -23.91 49.71
C TRP A 3 3.52 -22.97 48.69
N LYS A 4 3.54 -21.64 48.93
CA LYS A 4 3.02 -20.63 47.99
C LYS A 4 3.77 -20.57 46.65
N LYS A 5 5.03 -21.00 46.60
CA LYS A 5 5.81 -21.04 45.35
C LYS A 5 5.43 -22.26 44.51
N ASN A 6 5.19 -23.40 45.15
CA ASN A 6 4.77 -24.63 44.48
C ASN A 6 3.32 -24.56 43.98
N ALA A 7 2.43 -23.92 44.73
CA ALA A 7 1.04 -23.69 44.32
C ALA A 7 0.96 -22.86 43.01
N ARG A 8 1.77 -21.81 42.87
CA ARG A 8 1.85 -21.01 41.63
C ARG A 8 2.38 -21.79 40.44
N LYS A 9 3.39 -22.63 40.65
CA LYS A 9 3.93 -23.52 39.60
C LYS A 9 2.92 -24.57 39.15
N LEU A 10 2.11 -25.09 40.07
CA LEU A 10 1.04 -26.04 39.77
C LEU A 10 -0.12 -25.35 39.07
N GLN A 11 -0.56 -24.17 39.53
CA GLN A 11 -1.60 -23.39 38.84
C GLN A 11 -1.20 -23.05 37.40
N GLN A 12 0.06 -22.65 37.15
CA GLN A 12 0.55 -22.42 35.79
C GLN A 12 0.57 -23.68 34.91
N LYS A 13 0.70 -24.87 35.52
CA LYS A 13 0.71 -26.15 34.79
C LYS A 13 -0.71 -26.67 34.48
N PHE A 14 -1.74 -26.13 35.14
CA PHE A 14 -3.15 -26.54 35.01
C PHE A 14 -4.04 -25.47 34.32
N VAL A 15 -3.48 -24.37 33.81
CA VAL A 15 -4.24 -23.45 32.94
C VAL A 15 -4.47 -24.15 31.60
N PRO A 16 -5.73 -24.34 31.16
CA PRO A 16 -6.03 -25.02 29.91
C PRO A 16 -5.45 -24.23 28.74
N SER A 17 -4.70 -24.93 27.88
CA SER A 17 -3.99 -24.41 26.72
C SER A 17 -4.86 -23.54 25.80
N GLY A 18 -6.18 -23.79 25.77
CA GLY A 18 -7.15 -23.03 24.98
C GLY A 18 -7.47 -21.62 25.47
N GLN A 19 -7.28 -21.30 26.76
CA GLN A 19 -7.52 -19.93 27.27
C GLN A 19 -6.31 -19.00 27.05
N GLN A 20 -5.09 -19.55 27.11
CA GLN A 20 -3.86 -18.79 26.89
C GLN A 20 -3.72 -18.29 25.44
N SER A 21 -4.17 -19.09 24.47
CA SER A 21 -4.05 -18.77 23.03
C SER A 21 -4.87 -17.54 22.62
N SER A 22 -6.10 -17.38 23.15
CA SER A 22 -6.98 -16.27 22.79
C SER A 22 -6.49 -14.91 23.27
N VAL A 23 -5.81 -14.86 24.42
CA VAL A 23 -5.29 -13.61 25.00
C VAL A 23 -4.03 -13.16 24.27
N THR A 24 -3.14 -14.09 23.92
CA THR A 24 -1.93 -13.78 23.14
C THR A 24 -2.32 -13.31 21.73
N GLN A 25 -3.27 -14.00 21.08
CA GLN A 25 -3.79 -13.62 19.78
C GLN A 25 -4.38 -12.19 19.76
N LYS A 26 -5.19 -11.82 20.76
CA LYS A 26 -5.74 -10.46 20.86
C LYS A 26 -4.67 -9.38 21.08
N ARG A 27 -3.59 -9.70 21.79
CA ARG A 27 -2.46 -8.77 21.97
C ARG A 27 -1.68 -8.60 20.68
N ASP A 28 -1.46 -9.69 19.95
CA ASP A 28 -0.77 -9.66 18.65
C ASP A 28 -1.59 -8.85 17.64
N GLU A 29 -2.91 -9.04 17.59
CA GLU A 29 -3.82 -8.22 16.76
C GLU A 29 -3.76 -6.74 17.15
N LEU A 30 -3.75 -6.40 18.44
CA LEU A 30 -3.64 -5.02 18.89
C LEU A 30 -2.30 -4.38 18.49
N ILE A 31 -1.21 -5.13 18.58
CA ILE A 31 0.13 -4.68 18.17
C ILE A 31 0.16 -4.42 16.66
N VAL A 32 -0.41 -5.32 15.86
CA VAL A 32 -0.54 -5.14 14.40
C VAL A 32 -1.36 -3.90 14.08
N CYS A 33 -2.53 -3.73 14.70
CA CYS A 33 -3.38 -2.55 14.51
C CYS A 33 -2.65 -1.26 14.88
N PHE A 34 -1.87 -1.26 15.96
CA PHE A 34 -1.07 -0.11 16.38
C PHE A 34 0.01 0.22 15.34
N HIS A 35 0.76 -0.78 14.87
CA HIS A 35 1.77 -0.60 13.81
C HIS A 35 1.14 -0.07 12.52
N LEU A 36 0.04 -0.66 12.06
CA LEU A 36 -0.66 -0.21 10.86
C LEU A 36 -1.17 1.22 11.00
N THR A 37 -1.66 1.59 12.18
CA THR A 37 -2.10 2.97 12.47
C THR A 37 -0.94 3.95 12.36
N ILE A 38 0.20 3.65 12.98
CA ILE A 38 1.39 4.52 12.91
C ILE A 38 1.88 4.65 11.47
N ILE A 39 2.00 3.54 10.74
CA ILE A 39 2.44 3.56 9.33
C ILE A 39 1.49 4.40 8.48
N SER A 40 0.18 4.24 8.67
CA SER A 40 -0.83 4.99 7.93
C SER A 40 -0.75 6.49 8.24
N MET A 41 -0.63 6.87 9.52
CA MET A 41 -0.49 8.29 9.91
C MET A 41 0.79 8.91 9.37
N ALA A 42 1.92 8.19 9.43
CA ALA A 42 3.19 8.67 8.91
C ALA A 42 3.13 8.88 7.38
N ALA A 43 2.49 7.96 6.65
CA ALA A 43 2.29 8.09 5.21
C ALA A 43 1.40 9.31 4.87
N ILE A 44 0.28 9.49 5.57
CA ILE A 44 -0.61 10.65 5.37
C ILE A 44 0.12 11.96 5.64
N LEU A 45 0.85 12.05 6.76
CA LEU A 45 1.56 13.27 7.15
C LEU A 45 2.72 13.59 6.19
N SER A 46 3.43 12.56 5.71
CA SER A 46 4.47 12.76 4.69
C SER A 46 3.89 13.28 3.36
N PHE A 47 2.66 12.88 3.03
CA PHE A 47 1.99 13.31 1.80
C PHE A 47 1.27 14.66 1.94
N SER A 48 0.84 15.06 3.15
CA SER A 48 -0.03 16.21 3.37
C SER A 48 0.54 17.53 2.83
N GLY A 49 1.86 17.70 2.87
CA GLY A 49 2.54 18.88 2.32
C GLY A 49 2.43 19.01 0.79
N ASN A 50 2.07 17.93 0.08
CA ASN A 50 1.97 17.87 -1.37
C ASN A 50 0.54 17.74 -1.88
N ILE A 51 -0.49 17.90 -1.02
CA ILE A 51 -1.91 17.82 -1.45
C ILE A 51 -2.22 18.84 -2.56
N HIS A 52 -1.58 20.00 -2.52
CA HIS A 52 -1.70 21.05 -3.55
C HIS A 52 -0.44 21.12 -4.43
N GLY A 53 0.33 20.04 -4.49
CA GLY A 53 1.51 19.93 -5.33
C GLY A 53 1.15 19.98 -6.81
N ASN A 54 2.05 20.52 -7.63
CA ASN A 54 1.92 20.47 -9.08
C ASN A 54 2.40 19.11 -9.60
N PHE A 55 1.94 18.76 -10.80
CA PHE A 55 2.44 17.57 -11.51
C PHE A 55 3.96 17.57 -11.61
N VAL A 56 4.57 16.45 -11.23
CA VAL A 56 6.01 16.23 -11.38
C VAL A 56 6.28 15.87 -12.85
N PHE A 57 7.56 15.78 -13.24
CA PHE A 57 7.98 15.53 -14.62
C PHE A 57 7.21 14.38 -15.29
N ASP A 58 7.19 13.20 -14.66
CA ASP A 58 6.52 12.02 -15.22
C ASP A 58 4.99 12.21 -15.31
N ASP A 59 4.38 12.86 -14.32
CA ASP A 59 2.94 13.12 -14.35
C ASP A 59 2.57 14.04 -15.52
N ARG A 60 3.39 15.05 -15.81
CA ARG A 60 3.17 15.95 -16.96
C ARG A 60 3.26 15.21 -18.27
N GLU A 61 4.25 14.34 -18.43
CA GLU A 61 4.41 13.55 -19.66
C GLU A 61 3.27 12.53 -19.83
N ALA A 62 2.86 11.87 -18.76
CA ALA A 62 1.81 10.84 -18.81
C ALA A 62 0.39 11.42 -18.94
N ILE A 63 0.12 12.61 -18.39
CA ILE A 63 -1.21 13.21 -18.31
C ILE A 63 -1.33 14.44 -19.21
N ILE A 64 -0.53 15.49 -18.98
CA ILE A 64 -0.72 16.77 -19.67
C ILE A 64 -0.31 16.69 -21.15
N ASN A 65 0.86 16.13 -21.41
CA ASN A 65 1.50 16.10 -22.74
C ASN A 65 1.14 14.85 -23.55
N ASN A 66 0.45 13.88 -22.94
CA ASN A 66 0.06 12.65 -23.59
C ASN A 66 -1.07 12.90 -24.61
N ARG A 67 -0.75 12.82 -25.90
CA ARG A 67 -1.75 13.00 -26.96
C ARG A 67 -2.75 11.83 -27.04
N ALA A 68 -2.36 10.64 -26.58
CA ALA A 68 -3.23 9.46 -26.66
C ALA A 68 -4.44 9.57 -25.74
N ILE A 69 -4.33 10.25 -24.59
CA ILE A 69 -5.50 10.45 -23.70
C ILE A 69 -6.56 11.38 -24.30
N ARG A 70 -6.16 12.36 -25.13
CA ARG A 70 -7.08 13.27 -25.84
C ARG A 70 -7.80 12.61 -27.00
N GLU A 71 -7.21 11.54 -27.52
CA GLU A 71 -7.72 10.77 -28.63
C GLU A 71 -7.83 9.31 -28.20
N ILE A 72 -8.86 8.98 -27.42
CA ILE A 72 -9.03 7.67 -26.74
C ILE A 72 -8.77 6.47 -27.68
N GLY A 73 -9.14 6.56 -28.96
CA GLY A 73 -8.88 5.52 -29.96
C GLY A 73 -7.38 5.22 -30.20
N LYS A 74 -6.49 6.15 -29.88
CA LYS A 74 -5.03 6.00 -29.97
C LYS A 74 -4.41 5.35 -28.74
N ILE A 75 -5.12 5.23 -27.60
CA ILE A 75 -4.56 4.67 -26.36
C ILE A 75 -4.08 3.24 -26.56
N LEU A 76 -4.86 2.40 -27.26
CA LEU A 76 -4.49 1.01 -27.51
C LEU A 76 -3.29 0.84 -28.45
N ALA A 77 -2.95 1.87 -29.23
CA ALA A 77 -1.86 1.88 -30.19
C ALA A 77 -0.64 2.69 -29.71
N SER A 78 -0.70 3.28 -28.53
CA SER A 78 0.35 4.11 -27.94
C SER A 78 0.96 3.45 -26.71
N ASP A 79 2.16 3.88 -26.33
CA ASP A 79 2.71 3.57 -25.01
C ASP A 79 2.13 4.49 -23.92
N PHE A 80 2.54 4.27 -22.68
CA PHE A 80 2.09 5.01 -21.51
C PHE A 80 2.31 6.53 -21.62
N TRP A 81 3.29 6.96 -22.41
CA TRP A 81 3.70 8.35 -22.56
C TRP A 81 3.09 9.01 -23.81
N GLY A 82 2.27 8.28 -24.57
CA GLY A 82 1.56 8.82 -25.74
C GLY A 82 2.30 8.73 -27.07
N TYR A 83 3.41 7.98 -27.14
CA TYR A 83 4.08 7.68 -28.41
C TYR A 83 3.48 6.43 -29.05
N PRO A 84 3.33 6.36 -30.39
CA PRO A 84 2.93 5.12 -31.05
C PRO A 84 3.86 3.96 -30.64
N ILE A 85 3.30 2.83 -30.20
CA ILE A 85 4.06 1.73 -29.57
C ILE A 85 5.17 1.17 -30.48
N ARG A 86 5.02 1.31 -31.80
CA ARG A 86 5.99 0.86 -32.81
C ARG A 86 7.08 1.90 -33.12
N SER A 87 6.96 3.14 -32.68
CA SER A 87 7.95 4.21 -32.90
C SER A 87 9.27 3.93 -32.16
N SER A 88 10.38 4.42 -32.71
CA SER A 88 11.69 4.44 -32.03
C SER A 88 11.70 5.32 -30.78
N ASN A 89 10.82 6.32 -30.72
CA ASN A 89 10.72 7.24 -29.59
C ASN A 89 9.84 6.69 -28.46
N SER A 90 9.25 5.50 -28.65
CA SER A 90 8.44 4.86 -27.63
C SER A 90 9.33 4.21 -26.57
N HIS A 91 8.97 4.40 -25.31
CA HIS A 91 9.58 3.75 -24.16
C HIS A 91 9.10 2.30 -23.97
N LYS A 92 8.21 1.82 -24.86
CA LYS A 92 7.65 0.45 -24.89
C LYS A 92 6.88 0.04 -23.63
N SER A 93 6.52 0.99 -22.78
CA SER A 93 5.67 0.82 -21.61
C SER A 93 4.20 0.71 -22.01
N TYR A 94 3.73 -0.47 -22.40
CA TYR A 94 2.32 -0.68 -22.77
C TYR A 94 1.42 -0.82 -21.53
N ARG A 95 0.62 0.22 -21.23
CA ARG A 95 -0.23 0.30 -20.02
C ARG A 95 -1.63 0.89 -20.32
N PRO A 96 -2.39 0.31 -21.26
CA PRO A 96 -3.62 0.91 -21.74
C PRO A 96 -4.67 1.14 -20.64
N VAL A 97 -4.81 0.20 -19.70
CA VAL A 97 -5.78 0.33 -18.59
C VAL A 97 -5.43 1.53 -17.71
N THR A 98 -4.16 1.68 -17.32
CA THR A 98 -3.71 2.84 -16.53
C THR A 98 -3.87 4.14 -17.31
N THR A 99 -3.46 4.17 -18.59
CA THR A 99 -3.58 5.38 -19.43
C THR A 99 -5.03 5.83 -19.60
N ILE A 100 -5.99 4.89 -19.69
CA ILE A 100 -7.43 5.21 -19.74
C ILE A 100 -7.90 5.93 -18.47
N THR A 101 -7.33 5.66 -17.30
CA THR A 101 -7.73 6.35 -16.06
C THR A 101 -7.39 7.85 -16.04
N PHE A 102 -6.58 8.32 -17.00
CA PHE A 102 -6.22 9.73 -17.17
C PHE A 102 -6.97 10.43 -18.31
N ALA A 103 -7.72 9.68 -19.13
CA ALA A 103 -8.45 10.18 -20.31
C ALA A 103 -9.87 10.62 -19.95
#